data_AF-A0A5S9Y3F6-F1
#
_entry.id   AF-A0A5S9Y3F6-F1
#
_cell.length_a   1.000
_cell.length_b   1.000
_cell.length_c   1.000
_cell.angle_alpha   90.00
_cell.angle_beta   90.00
_cell.angle_gamma   90.00
#
_symmetry.space_group_name_H-M   'P 1'
#
loop_
_entity.id
_entity.type
_entity.pdbx_description
1 polymer ?
#
loop_
_entity_poly.entity_id
_entity_poly.type
_entity_poly.pdbx_seq_one_letter_code
_entity_poly.pdbx_strand_id
1 'polypeptide(L)'
;MVKETRLGITAKKDEDFGKWYSEACRFGELVEYYESVKGCYILKPSGISDEYLERERPHSRVCSRGCLGYKSWWIRGHRDLPLKVNQWANVTLLDGTACMTHGDDKGLVFPPKVAPVQVVVIHVPIKGAADYQELCDACEAVESTLLGAGIRAEADIRDNYSCGWKYADQELTGVPLRIETGPRDLANDQVRIVTRDNGAKMDVKRGDLIEQVKDLLEKIQSNLYDVAKRKVEECTQKVETWDEFVEALSQKKLILAPWCDKVEVEKDVKRRTRGDETGGGAKTLCTPLEQPELGEETLCFASGKPAKKWSYWGRSY
;
A
#
# COMPACT_ATOMS: atom_id res chain seq x y z
N MET A 1 -0.16 -28.19 -20.30
CA MET A 1 -0.10 -26.80 -19.81
C MET A 1 1.27 -26.60 -19.21
N VAL A 2 2.09 -25.74 -19.80
CA VAL A 2 3.40 -25.38 -19.25
C VAL A 2 3.12 -24.66 -17.93
N LYS A 3 3.64 -25.17 -16.80
CA LYS A 3 3.67 -24.42 -15.55
C LYS A 3 4.60 -23.23 -15.81
N GLU A 4 4.04 -22.07 -16.15
CA GLU A 4 4.79 -20.81 -16.08
C GLU A 4 5.39 -20.74 -14.67
N THR A 5 6.71 -20.72 -14.60
CA THR A 5 7.41 -20.37 -13.37
C THR A 5 6.97 -18.96 -12.99
N ARG A 6 6.15 -18.86 -11.94
CA ARG A 6 5.60 -17.62 -11.33
C ARG A 6 6.67 -16.64 -10.79
N LEU A 7 7.93 -16.78 -11.19
CA LEU A 7 9.03 -16.10 -10.53
C LEU A 7 9.39 -14.81 -11.26
N GLY A 8 8.91 -13.72 -10.68
CA GLY A 8 9.34 -12.37 -11.00
C GLY A 8 8.30 -11.59 -11.79
N ILE A 9 8.22 -10.30 -11.48
CA ILE A 9 7.49 -9.33 -12.27
C ILE A 9 8.30 -9.07 -13.55
N THR A 10 7.63 -9.08 -14.69
CA THR A 10 8.27 -8.89 -16.00
C THR A 10 8.33 -7.43 -16.41
N ALA A 11 7.41 -6.61 -15.88
CA ALA A 11 7.38 -5.17 -16.09
C ALA A 11 8.12 -4.43 -14.96
N LYS A 12 8.88 -3.39 -15.30
CA LYS A 12 9.37 -2.44 -14.28
C LYS A 12 8.29 -1.44 -13.94
N LYS A 13 8.24 -1.05 -12.68
CA LYS A 13 7.24 -0.11 -12.15
C LYS A 13 7.24 1.23 -12.87
N ASP A 14 8.43 1.74 -13.21
CA ASP A 14 8.61 3.04 -13.86
C ASP A 14 8.48 2.99 -15.40
N GLU A 15 8.52 1.79 -16.01
CA GLU A 15 8.41 1.60 -17.46
C GLU A 15 6.97 1.26 -17.88
N ASP A 16 6.32 0.32 -17.20
CA ASP A 16 4.93 -0.09 -17.45
C ASP A 16 4.21 -0.34 -16.12
N PHE A 17 3.75 0.75 -15.51
CA PHE A 17 3.08 0.72 -14.22
C PHE A 17 1.82 -0.16 -14.22
N GLY A 18 1.03 -0.13 -15.30
CA GLY A 18 -0.24 -0.86 -15.38
C GLY A 18 -0.02 -2.38 -15.38
N LYS A 19 0.94 -2.83 -16.18
CA LYS A 19 1.34 -4.24 -16.21
C LYS A 19 2.04 -4.65 -14.90
N TRP A 20 2.97 -3.84 -14.40
CA TRP A 20 3.65 -4.09 -13.12
C TRP A 20 2.64 -4.26 -11.98
N TYR A 21 1.66 -3.35 -11.86
CA TYR A 21 0.67 -3.39 -10.78
C TYR A 21 -0.21 -4.65 -10.85
N SER A 22 -0.61 -5.02 -12.07
CA SER A 22 -1.42 -6.22 -12.31
C SER A 22 -0.65 -7.50 -11.96
N GLU A 23 0.63 -7.57 -12.34
CA GLU A 23 1.53 -8.68 -12.01
C GLU A 23 1.80 -8.75 -10.49
N ALA A 24 2.08 -7.61 -9.85
CA ALA A 24 2.32 -7.55 -8.40
C ALA A 24 1.10 -8.04 -7.60
N CYS A 25 -0.12 -7.60 -7.95
CA CYS A 25 -1.33 -8.01 -7.25
C CYS A 25 -1.67 -9.48 -7.46
N ARG A 26 -1.44 -10.02 -8.67
CA ARG A 26 -1.74 -11.42 -9.01
C ARG A 26 -0.70 -12.38 -8.43
N PHE A 27 0.59 -12.06 -8.62
CA PHE A 27 1.68 -12.94 -8.21
C PHE A 27 2.01 -12.80 -6.72
N GLY A 28 1.77 -11.62 -6.12
CA GLY A 28 1.78 -11.42 -4.66
C GLY A 28 0.52 -11.93 -3.96
N GLU A 29 -0.30 -12.72 -4.66
CA GLU A 29 -1.47 -13.41 -4.13
C GLU A 29 -2.52 -12.50 -3.46
N LEU A 30 -2.72 -11.27 -3.92
CA LEU A 30 -3.80 -10.40 -3.42
C LEU A 30 -5.11 -10.67 -4.15
N VAL A 31 -5.02 -10.93 -5.46
CA VAL A 31 -6.18 -11.15 -6.33
C VAL A 31 -5.98 -12.33 -7.27
N GLU A 32 -7.09 -12.92 -7.67
CA GLU A 32 -7.16 -13.87 -8.77
C GLU A 32 -8.25 -13.42 -9.76
N TYR A 33 -7.96 -13.45 -11.05
CA TYR A 33 -8.96 -13.10 -12.04
C TYR A 33 -9.97 -14.23 -12.18
N TYR A 34 -11.26 -13.88 -12.13
CA TYR A 34 -12.30 -14.84 -12.41
C TYR A 34 -12.43 -15.01 -13.92
N GLU A 35 -11.97 -16.16 -14.44
CA GLU A 35 -11.85 -16.40 -15.88
C GLU A 35 -13.18 -16.31 -16.63
N SER A 36 -14.30 -16.62 -15.97
CA SER A 36 -15.61 -16.67 -16.61
C SER A 36 -16.31 -15.31 -16.77
N VAL A 37 -15.91 -14.26 -16.03
CA VAL A 37 -16.54 -12.94 -16.10
C VAL A 37 -15.48 -11.85 -16.19
N LYS A 38 -15.42 -11.18 -17.35
CA LYS A 38 -14.49 -10.08 -17.61
C LYS A 38 -14.66 -8.96 -16.58
N GLY A 39 -13.57 -8.58 -15.92
CA GLY A 39 -13.54 -7.51 -14.92
C GLY A 39 -13.87 -7.97 -13.50
N CYS A 40 -14.19 -9.26 -13.29
CA CYS A 40 -14.37 -9.83 -11.97
C CYS A 40 -13.04 -10.38 -11.43
N TYR A 41 -12.75 -10.10 -10.17
CA TYR A 41 -11.59 -10.63 -9.46
C TYR A 41 -12.05 -11.17 -8.10
N ILE A 42 -11.37 -12.22 -7.66
CA ILE A 42 -11.50 -12.83 -6.34
C ILE A 42 -10.42 -12.21 -5.46
N LEU A 43 -10.82 -11.57 -4.36
CA LEU A 43 -9.90 -11.13 -3.32
C LEU A 43 -9.46 -12.37 -2.54
N LYS A 44 -8.14 -12.59 -2.45
CA LYS A 44 -7.57 -13.63 -1.60
C LYS A 44 -7.49 -13.13 -0.15
N PRO A 45 -7.41 -14.04 0.85
CA PRO A 45 -7.29 -13.64 2.26
C PRO A 45 -6.13 -12.66 2.52
N SER A 46 -4.98 -12.88 1.88
CA SER A 46 -3.81 -11.99 1.89
C SER A 46 -4.06 -10.59 1.31
N GLY A 47 -5.08 -10.45 0.44
CA GLY A 47 -5.54 -9.18 -0.11
C GLY A 47 -6.58 -8.45 0.75
N ILE A 48 -6.89 -8.96 1.94
CA ILE A 48 -7.83 -8.38 2.89
C ILE A 48 -7.11 -8.24 4.23
N SER A 49 -7.00 -7.03 4.77
CA SER A 49 -6.38 -6.86 6.09
C SER A 49 -7.22 -7.54 7.19
N ASP A 50 -6.56 -8.19 8.15
CA ASP A 50 -7.22 -8.90 9.26
C ASP A 50 -8.18 -8.00 10.06
N GLU A 51 -7.90 -6.69 10.12
CA GLU A 51 -8.79 -5.72 10.77
C GLU A 51 -10.19 -5.68 10.13
N TYR A 52 -10.31 -5.94 8.81
CA TYR A 52 -11.60 -6.09 8.15
C TYR A 52 -12.29 -7.41 8.53
N LEU A 53 -11.56 -8.51 8.64
CA LEU A 53 -12.12 -9.82 8.98
C LEU A 53 -12.56 -9.89 10.45
N GLU A 54 -11.84 -9.26 11.37
CA GLU A 54 -12.20 -9.20 12.79
C GLU A 54 -13.36 -8.24 13.06
N ARG A 55 -13.46 -7.10 12.33
CA ARG A 55 -14.57 -6.15 12.44
C ARG A 55 -15.89 -6.64 11.82
N GLU A 56 -15.84 -7.65 10.95
CA GLU A 56 -17.02 -8.32 10.37
C GLU A 56 -17.60 -9.40 11.30
N ARG A 57 -17.02 -9.67 12.49
CA ARG A 57 -17.74 -10.40 13.55
C ARG A 57 -19.00 -9.60 13.92
N PRO A 58 -20.17 -10.26 14.12
CA PRO A 58 -21.48 -9.62 13.99
C PRO A 58 -21.83 -8.74 15.20
N HIS A 59 -21.16 -7.60 15.34
CA HIS A 59 -21.66 -6.47 16.10
C HIS A 59 -22.28 -5.47 15.13
N SER A 60 -23.52 -5.79 14.76
CA SER A 60 -24.61 -4.83 14.49
C SER A 60 -24.17 -3.44 14.00
N ARG A 61 -23.54 -3.36 12.81
CA ARG A 61 -23.60 -2.13 12.04
C ARG A 61 -24.91 -2.17 11.28
N VAL A 62 -25.90 -1.47 11.81
CA VAL A 62 -27.16 -1.19 11.11
C VAL A 62 -26.76 -0.49 9.80
N CYS A 63 -26.76 -1.25 8.70
CA CYS A 63 -26.70 -0.70 7.36
C CYS A 63 -27.86 0.29 7.27
N SER A 64 -27.55 1.55 6.97
CA SER A 64 -28.50 2.65 6.84
C SER A 64 -29.68 2.35 5.89
N ARG A 65 -29.54 1.33 5.03
CA ARG A 65 -30.62 0.82 4.16
C ARG A 65 -31.85 0.32 4.94
N GLY A 66 -31.71 -0.18 6.17
CA GLY A 66 -32.85 -0.66 6.97
C GLY A 66 -33.70 0.46 7.60
N CYS A 67 -33.06 1.49 8.16
CA CYS A 67 -33.77 2.58 8.86
C CYS A 67 -34.31 3.67 7.92
N LEU A 68 -33.69 3.89 6.75
CA LEU A 68 -34.15 4.91 5.79
C LEU A 68 -35.43 4.49 5.06
N GLY A 69 -35.67 3.19 4.86
CA GLY A 69 -36.87 2.69 4.19
C GLY A 69 -38.17 2.96 4.96
N TYR A 70 -38.13 2.96 6.29
CA TYR A 70 -39.33 3.17 7.13
C TYR A 70 -39.70 4.65 7.30
N LYS A 71 -38.74 5.57 7.09
CA LYS A 71 -38.93 7.02 7.26
C LYS A 71 -39.05 7.80 5.94
N SER A 72 -38.78 7.17 4.80
CA SER A 72 -38.83 7.83 3.47
C SER A 72 -40.19 8.45 3.16
N TRP A 73 -41.29 7.87 3.65
CA TRP A 73 -42.66 8.37 3.47
C TRP A 73 -42.95 9.71 4.17
N TRP A 74 -42.14 10.08 5.17
CA TRP A 74 -42.31 11.31 5.97
C TRP A 74 -41.36 12.44 5.55
N ILE A 75 -40.29 12.12 4.80
CA ILE A 75 -39.27 13.09 4.39
C ILE A 75 -39.69 13.69 3.04
N ARG A 76 -40.21 14.92 3.05
CA ARG A 76 -40.62 15.65 1.83
C ARG A 76 -39.57 16.66 1.37
N GLY A 77 -38.55 16.93 2.19
CA GLY A 77 -37.38 17.74 1.84
C GLY A 77 -36.28 17.72 2.92
N HIS A 78 -35.16 18.39 2.68
CA HIS A 78 -33.99 18.36 3.58
C HIS A 78 -34.29 18.89 5.01
N ARG A 79 -35.39 19.65 5.20
CA ARG A 79 -35.79 20.24 6.50
C ARG A 79 -36.56 19.24 7.37
N ASP A 80 -37.03 18.13 6.79
CA ASP A 80 -37.82 17.11 7.47
C ASP A 80 -36.95 16.00 8.06
N LEU A 81 -35.62 16.08 7.93
CA LEU A 81 -34.68 15.17 8.57
C LEU A 81 -34.55 15.55 10.05
N PRO A 82 -35.10 14.77 11.01
CA PRO A 82 -35.02 15.09 12.43
C PRO A 82 -33.62 14.86 13.02
N LEU A 83 -32.64 14.47 12.20
CA LEU A 83 -31.31 14.01 12.60
C LEU A 83 -30.26 14.50 11.59
N LYS A 84 -29.13 14.99 12.10
CA LYS A 84 -27.92 15.19 11.29
C LYS A 84 -27.28 13.82 11.05
N VAL A 85 -27.19 13.40 9.79
CA VAL A 85 -26.58 12.12 9.40
C VAL A 85 -25.27 12.40 8.69
N ASN A 86 -24.18 11.85 9.21
CA ASN A 86 -22.89 11.79 8.53
C ASN A 86 -22.63 10.35 8.10
N GLN A 87 -22.27 10.15 6.83
CA GLN A 87 -21.85 8.86 6.29
C GLN A 87 -20.41 8.97 5.79
N TRP A 88 -19.59 8.02 6.19
CA TRP A 88 -18.22 7.83 5.70
C TRP A 88 -18.06 6.36 5.33
N ALA A 89 -17.29 6.11 4.30
CA ALA A 89 -16.93 4.77 3.85
C ALA A 89 -15.44 4.76 3.52
N ASN A 90 -14.80 3.67 3.86
CA ASN A 90 -13.47 3.35 3.38
C ASN A 90 -13.58 2.07 2.54
N VAL A 91 -12.73 1.93 1.55
CA VAL A 91 -12.77 0.81 0.60
C VAL A 91 -11.39 0.16 0.53
N THR A 92 -11.33 -1.08 0.05
CA THR A 92 -10.11 -1.87 -0.17
C THR A 92 -9.09 -1.20 -1.11
N LEU A 93 -9.44 -0.06 -1.73
CA LEU A 93 -8.52 0.80 -2.48
C LEU A 93 -7.30 1.23 -1.65
N LEU A 94 -7.40 1.25 -0.31
CA LEU A 94 -6.25 1.52 0.54
C LEU A 94 -5.13 0.48 0.40
N ASP A 95 -5.48 -0.79 0.22
CA ASP A 95 -4.50 -1.86 0.04
C ASP A 95 -3.80 -1.71 -1.31
N GLY A 96 -4.57 -1.43 -2.37
CA GLY A 96 -4.01 -1.08 -3.68
C GLY A 96 -3.10 0.15 -3.63
N THR A 97 -3.48 1.17 -2.85
CA THR A 97 -2.65 2.38 -2.65
C THR A 97 -1.33 2.04 -1.98
N ALA A 98 -1.35 1.22 -0.91
CA ALA A 98 -0.13 0.76 -0.25
C ALA A 98 0.78 -0.02 -1.22
N CYS A 99 0.22 -0.91 -2.04
CA CYS A 99 0.98 -1.63 -3.08
C CYS A 99 1.63 -0.65 -4.06
N MET A 100 0.87 0.32 -4.58
CA MET A 100 1.38 1.34 -5.52
C MET A 100 2.43 2.25 -4.89
N THR A 101 2.32 2.57 -3.60
CA THR A 101 3.25 3.45 -2.90
C THR A 101 4.57 2.73 -2.59
N HIS A 102 4.52 1.55 -1.98
CA HIS A 102 5.69 0.91 -1.41
C HIS A 102 6.32 -0.17 -2.29
N GLY A 103 5.55 -0.79 -3.19
CA GLY A 103 6.04 -1.89 -4.03
C GLY A 103 7.20 -1.47 -4.95
N ASP A 104 8.02 -2.43 -5.33
CA ASP A 104 9.19 -2.25 -6.20
C ASP A 104 9.20 -3.29 -7.33
N ASP A 105 10.28 -3.34 -8.13
CA ASP A 105 10.41 -4.27 -9.25
C ASP A 105 10.49 -5.75 -8.83
N LYS A 106 10.71 -6.03 -7.54
CA LYS A 106 10.70 -7.39 -7.00
C LYS A 106 9.30 -7.82 -6.56
N GLY A 107 8.42 -6.86 -6.23
CA GLY A 107 7.06 -7.14 -5.85
C GLY A 107 6.48 -6.21 -4.81
N LEU A 108 5.60 -6.78 -3.98
CA LEU A 108 4.95 -6.06 -2.91
C LEU A 108 5.95 -5.72 -1.80
N VAL A 109 5.65 -4.65 -1.06
CA VAL A 109 6.36 -4.27 0.16
C VAL A 109 5.30 -3.85 1.16
N PHE A 110 4.99 -4.71 2.12
CA PHE A 110 3.96 -4.41 3.11
C PHE A 110 4.52 -3.68 4.32
N PRO A 111 3.82 -2.62 4.81
CA PRO A 111 4.07 -2.12 6.15
C PRO A 111 3.77 -3.20 7.20
N PRO A 112 4.65 -3.43 8.19
CA PRO A 112 4.49 -4.46 9.21
C PRO A 112 3.16 -4.49 9.94
N LYS A 113 2.51 -3.33 10.12
CA LYS A 113 1.22 -3.25 10.82
C LYS A 113 0.07 -3.90 10.03
N VAL A 114 0.18 -4.01 8.71
CA VAL A 114 -0.86 -4.57 7.82
C VAL A 114 -0.43 -5.84 7.08
N ALA A 115 0.85 -6.21 7.15
CA ALA A 115 1.37 -7.42 6.50
C ALA A 115 0.70 -8.70 7.07
N PRO A 116 0.10 -9.59 6.27
CA PRO A 116 -0.50 -10.84 6.77
C PRO A 116 0.52 -11.70 7.52
N VAL A 117 1.70 -11.87 6.94
CA VAL A 117 2.88 -12.45 7.58
C VAL A 117 3.92 -11.36 7.73
N GLN A 118 4.42 -11.16 8.95
CA GLN A 118 5.46 -10.16 9.25
C GLN A 118 6.86 -10.75 9.08
N VAL A 119 7.02 -12.02 9.44
CA VAL A 119 8.31 -12.72 9.43
C VAL A 119 8.16 -14.09 8.77
N VAL A 120 8.99 -14.40 7.78
CA VAL A 120 9.11 -15.76 7.25
C VAL A 120 10.45 -16.36 7.66
N VAL A 121 10.44 -17.59 8.18
CA VAL A 121 11.63 -18.32 8.59
C VAL A 121 11.95 -19.38 7.52
N ILE A 122 13.15 -19.32 6.94
CA ILE A 122 13.60 -20.21 5.87
C ILE A 122 14.85 -20.95 6.32
N HIS A 123 14.81 -22.28 6.25
CA HIS A 123 15.98 -23.11 6.44
C HIS A 123 16.94 -22.99 5.23
N VAL A 124 18.24 -22.96 5.50
CA VAL A 124 19.30 -22.88 4.48
C VAL A 124 20.16 -24.13 4.55
N PRO A 125 19.79 -25.21 3.83
CA PRO A 125 20.50 -26.47 3.89
C PRO A 125 21.85 -26.35 3.19
N ILE A 126 22.91 -26.85 3.84
CA ILE A 126 24.23 -27.01 3.26
C ILE A 126 24.51 -28.51 3.22
N LYS A 127 24.84 -29.03 2.03
CA LYS A 127 25.10 -30.47 1.83
C LYS A 127 26.16 -30.96 2.83
N GLY A 128 25.78 -31.93 3.66
CA GLY A 128 26.67 -32.60 4.60
C GLY A 128 27.03 -31.82 5.88
N ALA A 129 26.35 -30.69 6.18
CA ALA A 129 26.72 -29.85 7.32
C ALA A 129 25.73 -29.87 8.50
N ALA A 130 24.46 -30.26 8.30
CA ALA A 130 23.48 -30.52 9.37
C ALA A 130 22.41 -31.49 8.86
N ASP A 131 21.71 -32.14 9.79
CA ASP A 131 20.50 -32.90 9.46
C ASP A 131 19.42 -31.94 8.95
N TYR A 132 18.68 -32.36 7.93
CA TYR A 132 17.56 -31.61 7.40
C TYR A 132 16.46 -31.44 8.45
N GLN A 133 16.19 -32.49 9.23
CA GLN A 133 15.16 -32.44 10.28
C GLN A 133 15.53 -31.44 11.38
N GLU A 134 16.80 -31.42 11.80
CA GLU A 134 17.30 -30.47 12.80
C GLU A 134 17.14 -29.01 12.35
N LEU A 135 17.34 -28.74 11.05
CA LEU A 135 17.11 -27.40 10.47
C LEU A 135 15.62 -27.04 10.45
N CYS A 136 14.74 -27.98 10.11
CA CYS A 136 13.29 -27.76 10.15
C CYS A 136 12.81 -27.48 11.57
N ASP A 137 13.18 -28.31 12.54
CA ASP A 137 12.83 -28.15 13.96
C ASP A 137 13.32 -26.80 14.49
N ALA A 138 14.51 -26.38 14.08
CA ALA A 138 15.05 -25.09 14.43
C ALA A 138 14.26 -23.91 13.87
N CYS A 139 13.77 -24.01 12.62
CA CYS A 139 12.92 -22.97 12.02
C CYS A 139 11.56 -22.89 12.72
N GLU A 140 10.92 -24.03 13.00
CA GLU A 140 9.65 -24.10 13.72
C GLU A 140 9.78 -23.57 15.16
N ALA A 141 10.92 -23.82 15.83
CA ALA A 141 11.19 -23.26 17.15
C ALA A 141 11.30 -21.73 17.13
N VAL A 142 11.93 -21.17 16.09
CA VAL A 142 12.02 -19.72 15.88
C VAL A 142 10.63 -19.13 15.61
N GLU A 143 9.85 -19.76 14.73
CA GLU A 143 8.45 -19.37 14.45
C GLU A 143 7.61 -19.37 15.73
N SER A 144 7.64 -20.45 16.52
CA SER A 144 6.90 -20.57 17.77
C SER A 144 7.27 -19.48 18.78
N THR A 145 8.56 -19.15 18.87
CA THR A 145 9.08 -18.06 19.71
C THR A 145 8.50 -16.70 19.30
N LEU A 146 8.44 -16.43 17.99
CA LEU A 146 7.90 -15.18 17.45
C LEU A 146 6.38 -15.10 17.63
N LEU A 147 5.66 -16.18 17.34
CA LEU A 147 4.21 -16.29 17.56
C LEU A 147 3.85 -16.05 19.03
N GLY A 148 4.61 -16.67 19.96
CA GLY A 148 4.45 -16.46 21.40
C GLY A 148 4.67 -15.01 21.85
N ALA A 149 5.41 -14.22 21.07
CA ALA A 149 5.64 -12.79 21.30
C ALA A 149 4.61 -11.88 20.60
N GLY A 150 3.61 -12.45 19.91
CA GLY A 150 2.56 -11.74 19.16
C GLY A 150 2.98 -11.28 17.77
N ILE A 151 4.06 -11.83 17.21
CA ILE A 151 4.56 -11.51 15.86
C ILE A 151 3.99 -12.55 14.89
N ARG A 152 3.38 -12.10 13.79
CA ARG A 152 2.83 -13.01 12.76
C ARG A 152 3.98 -13.62 11.96
N ALA A 153 4.34 -14.86 12.28
CA ALA A 153 5.45 -15.56 11.66
C ALA A 153 5.01 -16.86 11.01
N GLU A 154 5.73 -17.30 9.97
CA GLU A 154 5.53 -18.57 9.29
C GLU A 154 6.88 -19.23 8.96
N ALA A 155 7.01 -20.54 9.19
CA ALA A 155 8.17 -21.32 8.74
C ALA A 155 7.95 -21.95 7.35
N ASP A 156 8.76 -21.57 6.37
CA ASP A 156 8.75 -22.23 5.04
C ASP A 156 9.72 -23.41 5.01
N ILE A 157 9.21 -24.57 5.39
CA ILE A 157 9.92 -25.87 5.42
C ILE A 157 9.74 -26.71 4.16
N ARG A 158 9.22 -26.13 3.07
CA ARG A 158 8.99 -26.87 1.80
C ARG A 158 10.31 -27.39 1.22
N ASP A 159 10.47 -28.68 1.01
CA ASP A 159 11.71 -29.30 0.54
C ASP A 159 11.85 -29.30 -1.00
N ASN A 160 10.74 -29.14 -1.70
CA ASN A 160 10.65 -29.16 -3.16
C ASN A 160 11.10 -27.84 -3.83
N TYR A 161 11.51 -26.85 -3.06
CA TYR A 161 11.98 -25.55 -3.54
C TYR A 161 13.36 -25.20 -3.02
N SER A 162 14.18 -24.57 -3.88
CA SER A 162 15.48 -24.04 -3.46
C SER A 162 15.33 -22.81 -2.57
N CYS A 163 16.31 -22.50 -1.72
CA CYS A 163 16.28 -21.27 -0.90
C CYS A 163 16.12 -20.02 -1.75
N GLY A 164 16.81 -19.95 -2.90
CA GLY A 164 16.67 -18.81 -3.82
C GLY A 164 15.25 -18.66 -4.36
N TRP A 165 14.55 -19.77 -4.63
CA TRP A 165 13.15 -19.75 -5.02
C TRP A 165 12.28 -19.17 -3.89
N LYS A 166 12.47 -19.66 -2.67
CA LYS A 166 11.74 -19.17 -1.48
C LYS A 166 12.01 -17.69 -1.25
N TYR A 167 13.25 -17.23 -1.38
CA TYR A 167 13.59 -15.81 -1.20
C TYR A 167 12.82 -14.92 -2.16
N ALA A 168 12.77 -15.30 -3.44
CA ALA A 168 12.05 -14.55 -4.45
C ALA A 168 10.53 -14.60 -4.25
N ASP A 169 9.97 -15.75 -3.85
CA ASP A 169 8.55 -15.92 -3.50
C ASP A 169 8.14 -14.95 -2.36
N GLN A 170 8.95 -14.88 -1.31
CA GLN A 170 8.70 -14.02 -0.15
C GLN A 170 8.98 -12.52 -0.42
N GLU A 171 9.95 -12.21 -1.29
CA GLU A 171 10.18 -10.85 -1.77
C GLU A 171 9.01 -10.36 -2.65
N LEU A 172 8.40 -11.26 -3.43
CA LEU A 172 7.26 -10.95 -4.29
C LEU A 172 5.97 -10.70 -3.51
N THR A 173 5.69 -11.53 -2.51
CA THR A 173 4.53 -11.37 -1.61
C THR A 173 4.71 -10.23 -0.60
N GLY A 174 5.94 -9.76 -0.40
CA GLY A 174 6.23 -8.54 0.35
C GLY A 174 6.30 -8.72 1.86
N VAL A 175 6.68 -9.92 2.33
CA VAL A 175 6.89 -10.18 3.75
C VAL A 175 8.00 -9.26 4.29
N PRO A 176 7.75 -8.46 5.35
CA PRO A 176 8.70 -7.45 5.83
C PRO A 176 10.07 -7.97 6.23
N LEU A 177 10.12 -9.12 6.91
CA LEU A 177 11.36 -9.73 7.39
C LEU A 177 11.47 -11.18 6.94
N ARG A 178 12.65 -11.55 6.46
CA ARG A 178 13.04 -12.94 6.23
C ARG A 178 14.12 -13.32 7.24
N ILE A 179 13.91 -14.43 7.94
CA ILE A 179 14.91 -15.04 8.81
C ILE A 179 15.47 -16.27 8.14
N GLU A 180 16.78 -16.31 8.00
CA GLU A 180 17.54 -17.41 7.41
C GLU A 180 18.21 -18.20 8.56
N THR A 181 17.98 -19.51 8.59
CA THR A 181 18.59 -20.42 9.57
C THR A 181 19.38 -21.50 8.85
N GLY A 182 20.71 -21.42 8.89
CA GLY A 182 21.61 -22.46 8.36
C GLY A 182 22.41 -23.19 9.43
N PRO A 183 23.16 -24.24 9.06
CA PRO A 183 24.02 -24.99 9.99
C PRO A 183 25.02 -24.11 10.75
N ARG A 184 25.55 -23.08 10.09
CA ARG A 184 26.45 -22.10 10.70
C ARG A 184 25.75 -21.26 11.76
N ASP A 185 24.49 -20.90 11.53
CA ASP A 185 23.72 -20.07 12.44
C ASP A 185 23.31 -20.87 13.67
N LEU A 186 22.96 -22.15 13.49
CA LEU A 186 22.75 -23.11 14.59
C LEU A 186 23.99 -23.25 15.46
N ALA A 187 25.16 -23.50 14.85
CA ALA A 187 26.41 -23.66 15.59
C ALA A 187 26.82 -22.40 16.39
N ASN A 188 26.37 -21.22 15.96
CA ASN A 188 26.66 -19.94 16.61
C ASN A 188 25.51 -19.41 17.48
N ASP A 189 24.44 -20.19 17.68
CA ASP A 189 23.22 -19.78 18.39
C ASP A 189 22.67 -18.41 17.92
N GLN A 190 22.56 -18.26 16.60
CA GLN A 190 22.10 -17.04 15.94
C GLN A 190 21.15 -17.35 14.79
N VAL A 191 20.60 -16.29 14.21
CA VAL A 191 19.86 -16.30 12.95
C VAL A 191 20.26 -15.10 12.11
N ARG A 192 20.06 -15.18 10.80
CA ARG A 192 20.26 -14.05 9.89
C ARG A 192 18.93 -13.42 9.51
N ILE A 193 18.77 -12.13 9.78
CA ILE A 193 17.58 -11.36 9.40
C ILE A 193 17.89 -10.56 8.14
N VAL A 194 16.96 -10.56 7.19
CA VAL A 194 16.98 -9.75 5.97
C VAL A 194 15.71 -8.92 5.90
N THR A 195 15.84 -7.61 5.71
CA THR A 195 14.70 -6.69 5.59
C THR A 195 14.23 -6.55 4.14
N ARG A 196 12.91 -6.44 3.93
CA ARG A 196 12.32 -6.35 2.59
C ARG A 196 12.45 -4.98 1.94
N ASP A 197 12.40 -3.91 2.73
CA ASP A 197 12.37 -2.53 2.25
C ASP A 197 13.66 -2.08 1.57
N ASN A 198 14.82 -2.56 2.05
CA ASN A 198 16.13 -2.16 1.54
C ASN A 198 17.12 -3.33 1.36
N GLY A 199 16.77 -4.55 1.78
CA GLY A 199 17.63 -5.72 1.63
C GLY A 199 18.79 -5.80 2.63
N ALA A 200 18.80 -4.98 3.68
CA ALA A 200 19.83 -5.02 4.71
C ALA A 200 19.82 -6.37 5.43
N LYS A 201 21.01 -6.83 5.83
CA LYS A 201 21.23 -8.12 6.47
C LYS A 201 21.92 -7.92 7.81
N MET A 202 21.49 -8.66 8.82
CA MET A 202 22.13 -8.68 10.12
C MET A 202 22.05 -10.06 10.76
N ASP A 203 23.09 -10.42 11.50
CA ASP A 203 23.12 -11.65 12.29
C ASP A 203 22.72 -11.30 13.73
N VAL A 204 21.74 -12.02 14.29
CA VAL A 204 21.13 -11.75 15.59
C VAL A 204 21.18 -13.00 16.45
N LYS A 205 21.60 -12.87 17.71
CA LYS A 205 21.59 -13.97 18.68
C LYS A 205 20.17 -14.38 19.02
N ARG A 206 19.93 -15.67 19.24
CA ARG A 206 18.57 -16.16 19.56
C ARG A 206 17.96 -15.52 20.81
N GLY A 207 18.80 -15.20 21.80
CA GLY A 207 18.37 -14.51 23.03
C GLY A 207 17.79 -13.10 22.80
N ASP A 208 18.27 -12.40 21.77
CA ASP A 208 17.87 -11.02 21.46
C ASP A 208 16.82 -10.95 20.33
N LEU A 209 16.38 -12.10 19.82
CA LEU A 209 15.59 -12.21 18.60
C LEU A 209 14.28 -11.39 18.67
N ILE A 210 13.51 -11.54 19.75
CA ILE A 210 12.20 -10.90 19.88
C ILE A 210 12.34 -9.38 19.90
N GLU A 211 13.29 -8.86 20.66
CA GLU A 211 13.52 -7.41 20.79
C GLU A 211 13.95 -6.82 19.44
N GLN A 212 14.92 -7.47 18.77
CA GLN A 212 15.42 -7.01 17.48
C GLN A 212 14.36 -7.07 16.39
N VAL A 213 13.55 -8.13 16.33
CA VAL A 213 12.46 -8.21 15.36
C VAL A 213 11.42 -7.10 15.60
N LYS A 214 11.03 -6.84 16.85
CA LYS A 214 10.07 -5.76 17.16
C LYS A 214 10.60 -4.39 16.75
N ASP A 215 11.85 -4.09 17.09
CA ASP A 215 12.52 -2.84 16.72
C ASP A 215 12.61 -2.68 15.19
N LEU A 216 12.98 -3.74 14.46
CA LEU A 216 13.04 -3.72 13.00
C LEU A 216 11.68 -3.49 12.36
N LEU A 217 10.62 -4.14 12.86
CA LEU A 217 9.27 -3.94 12.33
C LEU A 217 8.80 -2.49 12.51
N GLU A 218 9.08 -1.85 13.65
CA GLU A 218 8.72 -0.44 13.83
C GLU A 218 9.60 0.48 12.95
N LYS A 219 10.89 0.20 12.83
CA LYS A 219 11.79 0.95 11.94
C LYS A 219 11.37 0.86 10.47
N ILE A 220 11.01 -0.33 9.98
CA ILE A 220 10.49 -0.52 8.62
C ILE A 220 9.20 0.29 8.44
N GLN A 221 8.28 0.23 9.41
CA GLN A 221 7.03 0.98 9.37
C GLN A 221 7.27 2.49 9.25
N SER A 222 8.15 3.05 10.07
CA SER A 222 8.52 4.47 10.02
C SER A 222 9.24 4.83 8.71
N ASN A 223 10.21 4.02 8.28
CA ASN A 223 10.96 4.28 7.06
C ASN A 223 10.06 4.32 5.82
N LEU A 224 9.13 3.36 5.69
CA LEU A 224 8.17 3.34 4.59
C LEU A 224 7.30 4.60 4.56
N TYR A 225 6.86 5.08 5.72
CA TYR A 225 6.11 6.33 5.84
C TYR A 225 6.96 7.55 5.45
N ASP A 226 8.18 7.66 5.97
CA ASP A 226 9.05 8.80 5.74
C ASP A 226 9.51 8.91 4.27
N VAL A 227 9.77 7.77 3.62
CA VAL A 227 10.04 7.70 2.18
C VAL A 227 8.82 8.17 1.38
N ALA A 228 7.64 7.65 1.70
CA ALA A 228 6.41 8.03 0.99
C ALA A 228 6.06 9.52 1.20
N LYS A 229 6.22 10.03 2.42
CA LYS A 229 5.98 11.43 2.78
C LYS A 229 6.91 12.37 2.01
N ARG A 230 8.22 12.09 2.01
CA ARG A 230 9.19 12.87 1.23
C ARG A 230 8.85 12.88 -0.26
N LYS A 231 8.45 11.73 -0.81
CA LYS A 231 8.03 11.66 -2.22
C LYS A 231 6.81 12.54 -2.51
N VAL A 232 5.82 12.58 -1.61
CA VAL A 232 4.68 13.48 -1.75
C VAL A 232 5.12 14.94 -1.70
N GLU A 233 6.02 15.30 -0.79
CA GLU A 233 6.56 16.66 -0.65
C GLU A 233 7.34 17.07 -1.91
N GLU A 234 8.23 16.22 -2.42
CA GLU A 234 9.01 16.43 -3.66
C GLU A 234 8.12 16.51 -4.91
N CYS A 235 7.05 15.71 -4.95
CA CYS A 235 6.06 15.72 -6.03
C CYS A 235 5.00 16.81 -5.85
N THR A 236 5.05 17.62 -4.81
CA THR A 236 4.10 18.73 -4.60
C THR A 236 4.74 20.05 -4.98
N GLN A 237 4.04 20.83 -5.82
CA GLN A 237 4.50 22.17 -6.20
C GLN A 237 3.42 23.21 -5.92
N LYS A 238 3.80 24.26 -5.18
CA LYS A 238 2.98 25.47 -5.03
C LYS A 238 3.18 26.33 -6.28
N VAL A 239 2.09 26.80 -6.87
CA VAL A 239 2.08 27.66 -8.06
C VAL A 239 1.07 28.78 -7.89
N GLU A 240 1.27 29.88 -8.60
CA GLU A 240 0.36 31.04 -8.54
C GLU A 240 -0.16 31.44 -9.93
N THR A 241 0.49 30.99 -11.00
CA THR A 241 0.13 31.34 -12.37
C THR A 241 -0.33 30.13 -13.18
N TRP A 242 -0.99 30.41 -14.31
CA TRP A 242 -1.40 29.36 -15.23
C TRP A 242 -0.21 28.64 -15.88
N ASP A 243 0.84 29.35 -16.24
CA ASP A 243 1.98 28.77 -16.94
C ASP A 243 2.76 27.83 -16.03
N GLU A 244 2.99 28.23 -14.77
CA GLU A 244 3.54 27.34 -13.73
C GLU A 244 2.67 26.11 -13.49
N PHE A 245 1.34 26.28 -13.52
CA PHE A 245 0.41 25.17 -13.37
C PHE A 245 0.53 24.15 -14.51
N VAL A 246 0.61 24.61 -15.77
CA VAL A 246 0.75 23.72 -16.93
C VAL A 246 2.10 22.99 -16.89
N GLU A 247 3.17 23.69 -16.50
CA GLU A 247 4.50 23.09 -16.37
C GLU A 247 4.54 22.04 -15.24
N ALA A 248 4.01 22.36 -14.05
CA ALA A 248 3.94 21.40 -12.96
C ALA A 248 3.07 20.17 -13.32
N LEU A 249 2.00 20.38 -14.10
CA LEU A 249 1.12 19.30 -14.55
C LEU A 249 1.81 18.38 -15.58
N SER A 250 2.64 18.93 -16.47
CA SER A 250 3.42 18.16 -17.44
C SER A 250 4.47 17.28 -16.75
N GLN A 251 5.04 17.78 -15.65
CA GLN A 251 5.97 17.08 -14.76
C GLN A 251 5.30 16.06 -13.82
N LYS A 252 3.99 15.82 -13.97
CA LYS A 252 3.18 14.89 -13.16
C LYS A 252 3.18 15.22 -11.65
N LYS A 253 3.25 16.50 -11.29
CA LYS A 253 3.20 16.94 -9.88
C LYS A 253 1.78 17.08 -9.36
N LEU A 254 1.65 16.97 -8.03
CA LEU A 254 0.52 17.47 -7.27
C LEU A 254 0.66 18.98 -7.11
N ILE A 255 -0.36 19.75 -7.44
CA ILE A 255 -0.23 21.20 -7.56
C ILE A 255 -1.09 21.90 -6.51
N LEU A 256 -0.48 22.75 -5.69
CA LEU A 256 -1.20 23.62 -4.75
C LEU A 256 -1.32 25.02 -5.37
N ALA A 257 -2.54 25.45 -5.71
CA ALA A 257 -2.78 26.72 -6.42
C ALA A 257 -3.88 27.56 -5.77
N PRO A 258 -3.80 28.91 -5.84
CA PRO A 258 -4.82 29.81 -5.31
C PRO A 258 -6.05 29.81 -6.23
N TRP A 259 -7.22 29.53 -5.69
CA TRP A 259 -8.45 29.31 -6.46
C TRP A 259 -9.61 30.16 -5.96
N CYS A 260 -10.45 30.63 -6.89
CA CYS A 260 -11.62 31.47 -6.62
C CYS A 260 -12.89 30.69 -6.19
N ASP A 261 -12.80 29.36 -6.10
CA ASP A 261 -13.90 28.46 -5.70
C ASP A 261 -15.15 28.56 -6.60
N LYS A 262 -14.92 28.61 -7.91
CA LYS A 262 -15.97 28.72 -8.94
C LYS A 262 -15.99 27.49 -9.84
N VAL A 263 -17.16 26.86 -9.94
CA VAL A 263 -17.38 25.65 -10.73
C VAL A 263 -17.08 25.87 -12.21
N GLU A 264 -17.43 27.05 -12.76
CA GLU A 264 -17.11 27.38 -14.15
C GLU A 264 -15.59 27.39 -14.42
N VAL A 265 -14.78 27.83 -13.44
CA VAL A 265 -13.32 27.87 -13.55
C VAL A 265 -12.74 26.47 -13.48
N GLU A 266 -13.23 25.61 -12.59
CA GLU A 266 -12.78 24.21 -12.54
C GLU A 266 -13.09 23.46 -13.84
N LYS A 267 -14.29 23.67 -14.41
CA LYS A 267 -14.66 23.08 -15.71
C LYS A 267 -13.75 23.58 -16.84
N ASP A 268 -13.39 24.85 -16.82
CA ASP A 268 -12.47 25.45 -17.78
C ASP A 268 -11.06 24.86 -17.65
N VAL A 269 -10.50 24.77 -16.43
CA VAL A 269 -9.20 24.13 -16.17
C VAL A 269 -9.20 22.69 -16.69
N LYS A 270 -10.24 21.91 -16.37
CA LYS A 270 -10.38 20.53 -16.85
C LYS A 270 -10.42 20.44 -18.36
N ARG A 271 -11.08 21.38 -19.04
CA ARG A 271 -11.13 21.42 -20.51
C ARG A 271 -9.77 21.76 -21.11
N ARG A 272 -9.10 22.80 -20.60
CA ARG A 272 -7.81 23.30 -21.11
C ARG A 272 -6.65 22.35 -20.90
N THR A 273 -6.77 21.41 -19.96
CA THR A 273 -5.70 20.48 -19.56
C THR A 273 -5.94 19.04 -19.99
N ARG A 274 -6.99 18.78 -20.79
CA ARG A 274 -7.16 17.48 -21.45
C ARG A 274 -6.00 17.28 -22.43
N GLY A 275 -5.25 16.19 -22.25
CA GLY A 275 -4.23 15.75 -23.20
C GLY A 275 -4.77 14.68 -24.15
N ASP A 276 -4.05 14.44 -25.24
CA ASP A 276 -4.48 13.54 -26.32
C ASP A 276 -4.24 12.04 -26.00
N GLU A 277 -3.30 11.71 -25.10
CA GLU A 277 -2.71 10.36 -25.07
C GLU A 277 -3.18 9.41 -23.97
N THR A 278 -4.11 9.76 -23.07
CA THR A 278 -4.87 8.85 -22.12
C THR A 278 -5.32 9.55 -20.82
N GLY A 279 -4.84 10.76 -20.54
CA GLY A 279 -5.11 11.46 -19.28
C GLY A 279 -6.39 12.31 -19.30
N GLY A 280 -7.29 12.10 -18.34
CA GLY A 280 -8.34 13.07 -18.04
C GLY A 280 -7.75 14.44 -17.68
N GLY A 281 -8.45 15.52 -18.03
CA GLY A 281 -8.03 16.88 -17.64
C GLY A 281 -7.95 17.07 -16.13
N ALA A 282 -7.08 17.96 -15.68
CA ALA A 282 -6.85 18.25 -14.27
C ALA A 282 -8.14 18.71 -13.58
N LYS A 283 -8.31 18.31 -12.32
CA LYS A 283 -9.46 18.69 -11.48
C LYS A 283 -8.99 19.07 -10.08
N THR A 284 -9.89 19.68 -9.30
CA THR A 284 -9.64 19.84 -7.87
C THR A 284 -9.64 18.47 -7.18
N LEU A 285 -8.72 18.26 -6.26
CA LEU A 285 -8.64 17.05 -5.44
C LEU A 285 -9.25 17.33 -4.07
N CYS A 286 -8.70 18.30 -3.35
CA CYS A 286 -9.24 18.80 -2.11
C CYS A 286 -8.72 20.22 -1.82
N THR A 287 -9.44 20.92 -0.95
CA THR A 287 -8.91 22.09 -0.26
C THR A 287 -8.26 21.59 1.04
N PRO A 288 -6.96 21.84 1.28
CA PRO A 288 -6.33 21.43 2.53
C PRO A 288 -7.00 22.14 3.70
N LEU A 289 -7.15 21.41 4.82
CA LEU A 289 -7.73 21.96 6.05
C LEU A 289 -6.84 23.07 6.61
N GLU A 290 -5.53 22.81 6.67
CA GLU A 290 -4.51 23.78 7.02
C GLU A 290 -4.06 24.49 5.74
N GLN A 291 -4.41 25.76 5.61
CA GLN A 291 -4.07 26.54 4.42
C GLN A 291 -2.85 27.43 4.68
N PRO A 292 -1.94 27.55 3.70
CA PRO A 292 -0.99 28.65 3.69
C PRO A 292 -1.74 29.98 3.71
N GLU A 293 -1.07 31.02 4.21
CA GLU A 293 -1.61 32.38 4.16
C GLU A 293 -1.97 32.76 2.72
N LEU A 294 -3.12 33.41 2.57
CA LEU A 294 -3.63 33.88 1.30
C LEU A 294 -3.69 35.41 1.37
N GLY A 295 -2.84 36.08 0.59
CA GLY A 295 -2.82 37.53 0.55
C GLY A 295 -4.12 38.10 -0.04
N GLU A 296 -4.52 39.29 0.39
CA GLU A 296 -5.75 39.94 -0.08
C GLU A 296 -5.73 40.22 -1.60
N GLU A 297 -4.54 40.42 -2.17
CA GLU A 297 -4.35 40.65 -3.60
C GLU A 297 -4.09 39.36 -4.39
N THR A 298 -4.07 38.19 -3.74
CA THR A 298 -3.80 36.93 -4.43
C THR A 298 -4.91 36.62 -5.43
N LEU A 299 -4.52 36.43 -6.69
CA LEU A 299 -5.44 36.12 -7.78
C LEU A 299 -5.53 34.60 -8.01
N CYS A 300 -6.66 34.19 -8.55
CA CYS A 300 -6.89 32.81 -8.95
C CYS A 300 -6.02 32.47 -10.17
N PHE A 301 -5.20 31.43 -10.04
CA PHE A 301 -4.20 31.02 -11.04
C PHE A 301 -4.77 30.85 -12.46
N ALA A 302 -6.04 30.47 -12.58
CA ALA A 302 -6.68 30.16 -13.86
C ALA A 302 -7.55 31.28 -14.45
N SER A 303 -8.09 32.18 -13.61
CA SER A 303 -9.12 33.14 -14.01
C SER A 303 -8.79 34.61 -13.76
N GLY A 304 -7.74 34.89 -12.97
CA GLY A 304 -7.36 36.26 -12.59
C GLY A 304 -8.33 36.95 -11.62
N LYS A 305 -9.43 36.31 -11.20
CA LYS A 305 -10.32 36.81 -10.15
C LYS A 305 -9.69 36.67 -8.77
N PRO A 306 -10.12 37.42 -7.74
CA PRO A 306 -9.62 37.22 -6.37
C PRO A 306 -9.73 35.76 -5.92
N ALA A 307 -8.63 35.22 -5.38
CA ALA A 307 -8.60 33.89 -4.82
C ALA A 307 -9.34 33.86 -3.47
N LYS A 308 -9.88 32.69 -3.13
CA LYS A 308 -10.58 32.47 -1.85
C LYS A 308 -9.85 31.47 -0.96
N LYS A 309 -9.12 30.54 -1.57
CA LYS A 309 -8.47 29.43 -0.89
C LYS A 309 -7.37 28.83 -1.73
N TRP A 310 -6.44 28.15 -1.08
CA TRP A 310 -5.52 27.22 -1.75
C TRP A 310 -6.24 25.90 -2.02
N SER A 311 -5.99 25.25 -3.14
CA SER A 311 -6.55 23.93 -3.43
C SER A 311 -5.55 23.07 -4.17
N TYR A 312 -5.58 21.77 -3.87
CA TYR A 312 -4.80 20.78 -4.59
C TYR A 312 -5.47 20.43 -5.91
N TRP A 313 -4.66 20.35 -6.95
CA TRP A 313 -5.04 20.02 -8.30
C TRP A 313 -4.11 18.94 -8.85
N GLY A 314 -4.64 18.15 -9.77
CA GLY A 314 -3.85 17.16 -10.51
C GLY A 314 -4.71 16.37 -11.47
N ARG A 315 -4.07 15.46 -12.20
CA ARG A 315 -4.77 14.35 -12.84
C ARG A 315 -5.12 13.32 -11.77
N SER A 316 -6.27 12.67 -11.90
CA SER A 316 -6.64 11.57 -11.01
C SER A 316 -6.66 10.26 -11.77
N TYR A 317 -6.64 9.18 -11.00
CA TYR A 317 -7.14 7.87 -11.40
C TYR A 317 -8.53 7.96 -12.05
#